data_AF-A0A0A0R546-F1
#
_entry.id   AF-A0A0A0R546-F1
#
_cell.length_a   1.000
_cell.length_b   1.000
_cell.length_c   1.000
_cell.angle_alpha   90.00
_cell.angle_beta   90.00
_cell.angle_gamma   90.00
#
_symmetry.space_group_name_H-M   'P 1'
#
loop_
_entity.id
_entity.type
_entity.pdbx_description
1 polymer ?
#
loop_
_entity_poly.entity_id
_entity_poly.type
_entity_poly.pdbx_seq_one_letter_code
_entity_poly.pdbx_strand_id
1 'polypeptide(L)'
;VDEALAGYCDTISVVLQDDGGVRVEDNGRGIPVAVHPIEGISTLEVVLTKLHAGGKFGGGGYAVSGGLHGVGSSVVNALSHRFSAEVRTDGYVWNMDFEDGVPTGPIRRGEPTDVTGTTITFWANGDIFETTEYDYETLRLRFQQTAFLNRGLQISITDER
;
A
#
# COMPACT_ATOMS: atom_id res chain seq x y z
N VAL A 1 8.16 -2.60 -3.16
CA VAL A 1 9.62 -2.41 -3.46
C VAL A 1 10.46 -2.43 -2.20
N ASP A 2 10.19 -1.62 -1.18
CA ASP A 2 11.00 -1.67 0.06
C ASP A 2 10.98 -3.05 0.74
N GLU A 3 9.85 -3.77 0.69
CA GLU A 3 9.77 -5.18 1.12
C GLU A 3 10.68 -6.10 0.29
N ALA A 4 10.86 -5.82 -1.00
CA ALA A 4 11.76 -6.57 -1.87
C ALA A 4 13.23 -6.30 -1.55
N LEU A 5 13.58 -5.04 -1.27
CA LEU A 5 14.92 -4.65 -0.79
C LEU A 5 15.26 -5.29 0.56
N ALA A 6 14.25 -5.53 1.40
CA ALA A 6 14.39 -6.26 2.65
C ALA A 6 14.36 -7.79 2.50
N GLY A 7 14.16 -8.31 1.28
CA GLY A 7 14.17 -9.74 0.98
C GLY A 7 12.88 -10.50 1.28
N TYR A 8 11.76 -9.80 1.47
CA TYR A 8 10.46 -10.40 1.83
C TYR A 8 9.44 -10.41 0.69
N CYS A 9 9.66 -9.67 -0.39
CA CYS A 9 8.75 -9.59 -1.52
C CYS A 9 9.51 -9.84 -2.82
N ASP A 10 8.95 -10.68 -3.68
CA ASP A 10 9.46 -10.95 -5.03
C ASP A 10 8.45 -10.60 -6.13
N THR A 11 7.19 -10.34 -5.77
CA THR A 11 6.12 -10.11 -6.73
C THR A 11 5.29 -8.91 -6.32
N ILE A 12 5.09 -8.00 -7.28
CA ILE A 12 4.16 -6.87 -7.19
C ILE A 12 3.21 -6.94 -8.38
N SER A 13 1.92 -6.79 -8.14
CA SER A 13 0.90 -6.63 -9.16
C SER A 13 0.26 -5.25 -9.06
N VAL A 14 0.12 -4.57 -10.19
CA VAL A 14 -0.57 -3.29 -10.32
C VAL A 14 -1.70 -3.46 -11.33
N VAL A 15 -2.91 -3.10 -10.94
CA VAL A 15 -4.09 -3.19 -11.79
C VAL A 15 -4.74 -1.81 -11.89
N LEU A 16 -4.92 -1.33 -13.12
CA LEU A 16 -5.75 -0.18 -13.44
C LEU A 16 -7.17 -0.70 -13.68
N GLN A 17 -8.08 -0.39 -12.78
CA GLN A 17 -9.44 -0.93 -12.76
C GLN A 17 -10.39 -0.09 -13.64
N ASP A 18 -11.44 -0.73 -14.17
CA ASP A 18 -12.46 -0.12 -15.03
C ASP A 18 -13.19 1.06 -14.36
N ASP A 19 -13.27 1.05 -13.03
CA ASP A 19 -13.91 2.09 -12.23
C ASP A 19 -12.96 3.26 -11.89
N GLY A 20 -11.75 3.29 -12.47
CA GLY A 20 -10.73 4.29 -12.24
C GLY A 20 -9.85 4.04 -11.02
N GLY A 21 -10.04 2.92 -10.33
CA GLY A 21 -9.19 2.51 -9.19
C GLY A 21 -7.82 2.03 -9.62
N VAL A 22 -6.84 2.18 -8.73
CA VAL A 22 -5.53 1.53 -8.85
C VAL A 22 -5.34 0.58 -7.69
N ARG A 23 -5.20 -0.71 -7.99
CA ARG A 23 -4.90 -1.76 -7.03
C ARG A 23 -3.42 -2.14 -7.11
N VAL A 24 -2.72 -2.07 -5.99
CA VAL A 24 -1.33 -2.49 -5.84
C VAL A 24 -1.27 -3.60 -4.80
N GLU A 25 -0.79 -4.77 -5.22
CA GLU A 25 -0.61 -5.94 -4.37
C GLU A 25 0.86 -6.34 -4.31
N ASP A 26 1.36 -6.62 -3.11
CA ASP A 26 2.66 -7.23 -2.88
C ASP A 26 2.54 -8.47 -1.99
N ASN A 27 3.51 -9.39 -2.12
CA ASN A 27 3.63 -10.58 -1.28
C ASN A 27 4.64 -10.41 -0.13
N GLY A 28 4.83 -9.19 0.36
CA GLY A 28 5.71 -8.90 1.50
C GLY A 28 5.15 -9.41 2.83
N ARG A 29 5.69 -8.88 3.93
CA ARG A 29 5.29 -9.28 5.30
C ARG A 29 3.87 -8.85 5.70
N GLY A 30 3.29 -7.89 4.98
CA GLY A 30 2.07 -7.20 5.39
C GLY A 30 2.34 -6.04 6.36
N ILE A 31 1.55 -4.97 6.26
CA ILE A 31 1.59 -3.87 7.24
C ILE A 31 1.17 -4.39 8.63
N PRO A 32 1.86 -4.03 9.73
CA PRO A 32 1.44 -4.48 11.05
C PRO A 32 0.01 -4.06 11.40
N VAL A 33 -0.77 -4.98 11.98
CA VAL A 33 -2.19 -4.76 12.31
C VAL A 33 -2.45 -4.65 13.82
N ALA A 34 -1.46 -5.00 14.64
CA ALA A 34 -1.54 -4.88 16.08
C ALA A 34 -1.80 -3.43 16.53
N VAL A 35 -2.45 -3.28 17.69
CA VAL A 35 -2.69 -1.98 18.31
C VAL A 35 -1.36 -1.27 18.57
N HIS A 36 -1.22 -0.06 18.05
CA HIS A 36 -0.06 0.78 18.26
C HIS A 36 -0.03 1.25 19.72
N PRO A 37 1.08 1.01 20.47
CA PRO A 37 1.10 1.18 21.91
C PRO A 37 0.86 2.61 22.40
N ILE A 38 1.14 3.61 21.56
CA ILE A 38 0.97 5.04 21.88
C ILE A 38 -0.36 5.59 21.37
N GLU A 39 -0.77 5.18 20.16
CA GLU A 39 -1.94 5.78 19.49
C GLU A 39 -3.25 5.08 19.88
N GLY A 40 -3.19 3.86 20.43
CA GLY A 40 -4.36 3.11 20.88
C GLY A 40 -5.27 2.58 19.75
N ILE A 41 -4.87 2.77 18.49
CA ILE A 41 -5.54 2.28 17.28
C ILE A 41 -4.62 1.30 16.53
N SER A 42 -5.12 0.61 15.51
CA SER A 42 -4.31 -0.35 14.75
C SER A 42 -3.11 0.32 14.08
N THR A 43 -1.96 -0.36 14.00
CA THR A 43 -0.77 0.20 13.34
C THR A 43 -1.04 0.48 11.86
N LEU A 44 -1.91 -0.30 11.22
CA LEU A 44 -2.43 -0.05 9.87
C LEU A 44 -3.09 1.33 9.77
N GLU A 45 -4.00 1.64 10.68
CA GLU A 45 -4.66 2.95 10.72
C GLU A 45 -3.65 4.08 10.97
N VAL A 46 -2.70 3.89 11.89
CA VAL A 46 -1.67 4.90 12.18
C VAL A 46 -0.89 5.26 10.91
N VAL A 47 -0.38 4.27 10.15
CA VAL A 47 0.44 4.55 8.96
C VAL A 47 -0.35 5.11 7.78
N LEU A 48 -1.67 4.91 7.76
CA LEU A 48 -2.56 5.41 6.71
C LEU A 48 -3.19 6.77 7.05
N THR A 49 -3.19 7.20 8.31
CA THR A 49 -3.86 8.46 8.73
C THR A 49 -2.93 9.49 9.39
N LYS A 50 -1.76 9.08 9.89
CA LYS A 50 -0.81 9.99 10.53
C LYS A 50 0.36 10.29 9.60
N LEU A 51 0.75 11.57 9.56
CA LEU A 51 1.99 11.99 8.92
C LEU A 51 3.17 11.66 9.82
N HIS A 52 4.31 11.36 9.21
CA HIS A 52 5.55 10.96 9.89
C HIS A 52 5.41 9.70 10.74
N ALA A 53 4.49 8.81 10.36
CA ALA A 53 4.31 7.50 10.97
C ALA A 53 4.84 6.39 10.04
N GLY A 54 5.69 5.51 10.57
CA GLY A 54 6.16 4.35 9.83
C GLY A 54 7.39 3.66 10.45
N GLY A 55 7.58 2.38 10.14
CA GLY A 55 8.70 1.58 10.69
C GLY A 55 10.07 1.85 10.05
N LYS A 56 10.20 2.90 9.23
CA LYS A 56 11.43 3.23 8.46
C LYS A 56 12.31 4.26 9.16
N PHE A 57 11.87 4.77 10.31
CA PHE A 57 12.70 5.60 11.19
C PHE A 57 13.54 4.71 12.11
N GLY A 58 14.86 4.95 12.18
CA GLY A 58 15.71 4.34 13.21
C GLY A 58 16.26 2.92 12.92
N GLY A 59 16.26 2.46 11.66
CA GLY A 59 17.10 1.33 11.21
C GLY A 59 16.65 -0.10 11.58
N GLY A 60 15.53 -0.28 12.29
CA GLY A 60 15.07 -1.61 12.71
C GLY A 60 14.21 -2.37 11.70
N GLY A 61 13.35 -1.69 10.94
CA GLY A 61 12.38 -2.35 10.04
C GLY A 61 12.91 -2.66 8.63
N TYR A 62 13.86 -1.85 8.16
CA TYR A 62 14.47 -1.95 6.82
C TYR A 62 15.94 -1.50 6.89
N ALA A 63 16.86 -2.35 6.44
CA ALA A 63 18.29 -2.02 6.39
C ALA A 63 18.59 -0.94 5.32
N VAL A 64 17.84 -0.95 4.22
CA VAL A 64 17.84 0.07 3.15
C VAL A 64 16.40 0.24 2.67
N SER A 65 15.92 1.48 2.51
CA SER A 65 14.60 1.76 1.96
C SER A 65 14.58 3.07 1.20
N GLY A 66 13.74 3.18 0.16
CA GLY A 66 13.49 4.43 -0.54
C GLY A 66 12.55 5.38 0.22
N GLY A 67 11.66 4.84 1.06
CA GLY A 67 10.71 5.64 1.84
C GLY A 67 11.27 6.07 3.20
N LEU A 68 11.68 7.34 3.35
CA LEU A 68 12.27 7.82 4.61
C LEU A 68 11.40 8.79 5.41
N HIS A 69 10.33 9.31 4.80
CA HIS A 69 9.57 10.41 5.38
C HIS A 69 8.36 9.99 6.21
N GLY A 70 7.89 8.75 6.10
CA GLY A 70 6.70 8.25 6.81
C GLY A 70 5.40 8.97 6.44
N VAL A 71 5.28 9.44 5.19
CA VAL A 71 4.10 10.19 4.71
C VAL A 71 3.49 9.63 3.42
N GLY A 72 4.16 8.70 2.73
CA GLY A 72 3.76 8.29 1.38
C GLY A 72 2.32 7.75 1.33
N SER A 73 2.04 6.70 2.09
CA SER A 73 0.72 6.05 2.08
C SER A 73 -0.38 6.93 2.68
N SER A 74 -0.08 7.72 3.72
CA SER A 74 -1.05 8.65 4.31
C SER A 74 -1.39 9.81 3.38
N VAL A 75 -0.45 10.29 2.55
CA VAL A 75 -0.75 11.26 1.49
C VAL A 75 -1.61 10.63 0.40
N VAL A 76 -1.33 9.40 -0.05
CA VAL A 76 -2.19 8.73 -1.04
C VAL A 76 -3.62 8.59 -0.50
N ASN A 77 -3.77 8.15 0.75
CA ASN A 77 -5.08 8.06 1.40
C ASN A 77 -5.79 9.43 1.46
N ALA A 78 -5.10 10.47 1.93
CA ALA A 78 -5.66 11.82 2.04
C ALA A 78 -6.05 12.47 0.70
N LEU A 79 -5.44 12.05 -0.42
CA LEU A 79 -5.72 12.56 -1.76
C LEU A 79 -6.64 11.64 -2.58
N SER A 80 -7.23 10.62 -1.95
CA SER A 80 -8.15 9.68 -2.57
C SER A 80 -9.56 9.89 -2.02
N HIS A 81 -10.57 9.85 -2.89
CA HIS A 81 -11.96 9.91 -2.44
C HIS A 81 -12.41 8.57 -1.82
N ARG A 82 -11.80 7.47 -2.27
CA ARG A 82 -11.95 6.12 -1.71
C ARG A 82 -10.58 5.47 -1.59
N PHE A 83 -10.36 4.74 -0.50
CA PHE A 83 -9.14 3.98 -0.28
C PHE A 83 -9.46 2.71 0.52
N SER A 84 -8.89 1.58 0.14
CA SER A 84 -9.07 0.27 0.78
C SER A 84 -7.71 -0.36 1.02
N ALA A 85 -7.49 -0.87 2.23
CA ALA A 85 -6.33 -1.66 2.60
C ALA A 85 -6.77 -3.06 3.01
N GLU A 86 -6.29 -4.07 2.28
CA GLU A 86 -6.30 -5.46 2.70
C GLU A 86 -4.88 -5.89 3.07
N VAL A 87 -4.71 -6.50 4.23
CA VAL A 87 -3.42 -6.99 4.71
C VAL A 87 -3.55 -8.44 5.12
N ARG A 88 -2.63 -9.29 4.64
CA ARG A 88 -2.54 -10.70 5.03
C ARG A 88 -1.34 -10.83 5.96
N THR A 89 -1.60 -11.00 7.25
CA THR A 89 -0.57 -11.11 8.29
C THR A 89 -1.16 -11.72 9.57
N ASP A 90 -0.31 -12.23 10.46
CA ASP A 90 -0.72 -12.90 11.70
C ASP A 90 -1.75 -14.03 11.50
N GLY A 91 -1.71 -14.70 10.33
CA GLY A 91 -2.58 -15.85 9.99
C GLY A 91 -4.00 -15.48 9.55
N TYR A 92 -4.31 -14.20 9.35
CA TYR A 92 -5.63 -13.73 8.92
C TYR A 92 -5.54 -12.66 7.83
N VAL A 93 -6.62 -12.52 7.06
CA VAL A 93 -6.87 -11.34 6.23
C VAL A 93 -7.43 -10.23 7.11
N TRP A 94 -6.97 -8.99 6.92
CA TRP A 94 -7.42 -7.81 7.65
C TRP A 94 -7.81 -6.72 6.66
N ASN A 95 -8.94 -6.06 6.89
CA ASN A 95 -9.48 -5.07 5.97
C ASN A 95 -9.79 -3.75 6.69
N MET A 96 -9.52 -2.63 6.01
CA MET A 96 -9.86 -1.29 6.46
C MET A 96 -10.12 -0.35 5.28
N ASP A 97 -11.24 0.35 5.30
CA ASP A 97 -11.68 1.27 4.25
C ASP A 97 -11.71 2.71 4.74
N PHE A 98 -11.46 3.63 3.82
CA PHE A 98 -11.38 5.06 4.07
C PHE A 98 -12.10 5.84 2.96
N GLU A 99 -12.70 6.96 3.34
CA GLU A 99 -13.29 7.96 2.45
C GLU A 99 -12.66 9.31 2.77
N ASP A 100 -12.14 10.00 1.76
CA ASP A 100 -11.42 11.29 1.89
C ASP A 100 -10.37 11.30 3.02
N GLY A 101 -9.59 10.21 3.12
CA GLY A 101 -8.54 10.03 4.13
C GLY A 101 -9.04 9.60 5.53
N VAL A 102 -10.35 9.50 5.75
CA VAL A 102 -10.95 9.19 7.05
C VAL A 102 -11.40 7.72 7.11
N PRO A 103 -11.06 6.97 8.17
CA PRO A 103 -11.58 5.61 8.37
C PRO A 103 -13.11 5.58 8.35
N THR A 104 -13.67 4.67 7.57
CA THR A 104 -15.13 4.40 7.56
C THR A 104 -15.58 3.50 8.72
N GLY A 105 -14.63 2.88 9.41
CA GLY A 105 -14.86 2.00 10.54
C GLY A 105 -13.55 1.40 11.09
N PRO A 106 -13.63 0.57 12.15
CA PRO A 106 -12.46 -0.09 12.70
C PRO A 106 -11.90 -1.14 11.74
N ILE A 107 -10.62 -1.50 11.92
CA ILE A 107 -10.01 -2.64 11.23
C ILE A 107 -10.83 -3.93 11.46
N ARG A 108 -11.05 -4.70 10.38
CA ARG A 108 -11.88 -5.91 10.39
C ARG A 108 -11.01 -7.14 10.13
N ARG A 109 -11.06 -8.12 11.02
CA ARG A 109 -10.46 -9.45 10.79
C ARG A 109 -11.40 -10.28 9.91
N GLY A 110 -10.86 -10.79 8.80
CA GLY A 110 -11.52 -11.70 7.88
C GLY A 110 -11.10 -13.15 8.08
N GLU A 111 -11.01 -13.87 6.97
CA GLU A 111 -10.74 -15.31 6.93
C GLU A 111 -9.30 -15.66 7.32
N PRO A 112 -9.04 -16.89 7.80
CA PRO A 112 -7.69 -17.41 7.96
C PRO A 112 -6.92 -17.48 6.64
N THR A 113 -5.61 -17.25 6.70
CA THR A 113 -4.71 -17.31 5.53
C THR A 113 -3.33 -17.79 5.95
N ASP A 114 -2.66 -18.53 5.06
CA ASP A 114 -1.27 -18.95 5.19
C ASP A 114 -0.31 -18.09 4.35
N VAL A 115 -0.83 -17.18 3.53
CA VAL A 115 -0.05 -16.21 2.76
C VAL A 115 0.07 -14.86 3.45
N THR A 116 1.12 -14.10 3.11
CA THR A 116 1.34 -12.73 3.57
C THR A 116 1.31 -11.74 2.42
N GLY A 117 1.04 -10.47 2.73
CA GLY A 117 1.08 -9.40 1.73
C GLY A 117 0.24 -8.19 2.10
N THR A 118 0.33 -7.17 1.26
CA THR A 118 -0.51 -5.98 1.34
C THR A 118 -1.13 -5.71 -0.01
N THR A 119 -2.44 -5.47 -0.02
CA THR A 119 -3.17 -4.95 -1.17
C THR A 119 -3.74 -3.59 -0.80
N ILE A 120 -3.31 -2.55 -1.51
CA ILE A 120 -3.89 -1.21 -1.43
C ILE A 120 -4.68 -0.95 -2.71
N THR A 121 -5.92 -0.50 -2.58
CA THR A 121 -6.71 0.01 -3.70
C THR A 121 -7.12 1.44 -3.42
N PHE A 122 -6.90 2.35 -4.35
CA PHE A 122 -7.23 3.76 -4.16
C PHE A 122 -7.82 4.38 -5.42
N TRP A 123 -8.68 5.38 -5.22
CA TRP A 123 -9.30 6.15 -6.28
C TRP A 123 -9.01 7.63 -6.05
N ALA A 124 -8.24 8.25 -6.96
CA ALA A 124 -7.86 9.66 -6.84
C ALA A 124 -9.10 10.57 -6.73
N ASN A 125 -8.99 11.63 -5.92
CA ASN A 125 -10.08 12.59 -5.76
C ASN A 125 -10.09 13.61 -6.91
N GLY A 126 -11.17 13.62 -7.70
CA GLY A 126 -11.35 14.54 -8.84
C GLY A 126 -11.60 16.00 -8.46
N ASP A 127 -11.90 16.30 -7.20
CA ASP A 127 -11.95 17.67 -6.68
C ASP A 127 -10.55 18.23 -6.41
N ILE A 128 -9.53 17.35 -6.30
CA ILE A 128 -8.14 17.70 -6.04
C ILE A 128 -7.31 17.68 -7.33
N PHE A 129 -7.46 16.65 -8.15
CA PHE A 129 -6.68 16.45 -9.37
C PHE A 129 -7.47 16.86 -10.61
N GLU A 130 -6.82 17.58 -11.54
CA GLU A 130 -7.42 17.94 -12.84
C GLU A 130 -7.75 16.71 -13.70
N THR A 131 -7.01 15.62 -13.53
CA THR A 131 -7.28 14.32 -14.17
C THR A 131 -7.06 13.19 -13.19
N THR A 132 -7.95 12.20 -13.24
CA THR A 132 -7.85 10.96 -12.48
C THR A 132 -7.64 9.75 -13.40
N GLU A 133 -7.39 9.98 -14.69
CA GLU A 133 -7.06 8.93 -15.65
C GLU A 133 -5.56 8.62 -15.62
N TYR A 134 -5.22 7.35 -15.36
CA TYR A 134 -3.83 6.90 -15.30
C TYR A 134 -3.29 6.52 -16.69
N ASP A 135 -2.12 7.05 -17.04
CA ASP A 135 -1.43 6.71 -18.28
C ASP A 135 -0.62 5.41 -18.13
N TYR A 136 -1.00 4.40 -18.91
CA TYR A 136 -0.39 3.07 -18.85
C TYR A 136 1.10 3.11 -19.21
N GLU A 137 1.49 3.84 -20.25
CA GLU A 137 2.89 3.86 -20.71
C GLU A 137 3.83 4.53 -19.70
N THR A 138 3.39 5.58 -19.03
CA THR A 138 4.12 6.24 -17.95
C THR A 138 4.37 5.27 -16.79
N LEU A 139 3.33 4.56 -16.36
CA LEU A 139 3.45 3.56 -15.29
C LEU A 139 4.32 2.38 -15.70
N ARG A 140 4.08 1.82 -16.90
CA ARG A 140 4.88 0.72 -17.47
C ARG A 140 6.36 1.07 -17.50
N LEU A 141 6.72 2.27 -17.98
CA LEU A 141 8.11 2.72 -18.03
C LEU A 141 8.72 2.82 -16.62
N ARG A 142 7.98 3.39 -15.66
CA ARG A 142 8.43 3.49 -14.26
C ARG A 142 8.65 2.12 -13.63
N PHE A 143 7.74 1.18 -13.84
CA PHE A 143 7.85 -0.18 -13.30
C PHE A 143 8.96 -0.96 -13.97
N GLN A 144 9.17 -0.79 -15.27
CA GLN A 144 10.29 -1.38 -16.00
C GLN A 144 11.64 -0.91 -15.44
N GLN A 145 11.82 0.40 -15.22
CA GLN A 145 13.02 0.95 -14.58
C GLN A 145 13.22 0.39 -13.18
N THR A 146 12.13 0.26 -12.41
CA THR A 146 12.17 -0.30 -11.05
C THR A 146 12.61 -1.77 -11.07
N ALA A 147 12.06 -2.58 -11.98
CA ALA A 147 12.43 -3.98 -12.13
C ALA A 147 13.91 -4.17 -12.52
N PHE A 148 14.46 -3.32 -13.40
CA PHE A 148 15.90 -3.36 -13.73
C PHE A 148 16.82 -3.12 -12.53
N LEU A 149 16.39 -2.32 -11.56
CA LEU A 149 17.18 -1.98 -10.37
C LEU A 149 17.01 -2.99 -9.23
N ASN A 150 16.00 -3.86 -9.28
CA ASN A 150 15.65 -4.80 -8.21
C ASN A 150 15.71 -6.24 -8.75
N ARG A 151 16.90 -6.85 -8.71
CA ARG A 151 17.10 -8.23 -9.18
C ARG A 151 16.14 -9.18 -8.47
N GLY A 152 15.41 -9.97 -9.25
CA GLY A 152 14.48 -10.98 -8.74
C GLY A 152 13.09 -10.46 -8.41
N LEU A 153 12.86 -9.14 -8.47
CA LEU A 153 11.54 -8.56 -8.30
C LEU A 153 10.76 -8.60 -9.63
N GLN A 154 9.65 -9.32 -9.64
CA GLN A 154 8.65 -9.29 -10.70
C GLN A 154 7.65 -8.17 -10.41
N ILE A 155 7.42 -7.30 -11.40
CA ILE A 155 6.35 -6.29 -11.35
C ILE A 155 5.47 -6.51 -12.58
N SER A 156 4.19 -6.76 -12.35
CA SER A 156 3.16 -6.83 -13.40
C SER A 156 2.29 -5.58 -13.36
N ILE A 157 1.89 -5.10 -14.54
CA ILE A 157 0.86 -4.09 -14.70
C ILE A 157 -0.22 -4.65 -15.62
N THR A 158 -1.48 -4.51 -15.22
CA THR A 158 -2.65 -4.94 -15.99
C THR A 158 -3.59 -3.76 -16.11
N ASP A 159 -4.12 -3.54 -17.31
CA ASP A 159 -5.12 -2.53 -17.59
C ASP A 159 -6.44 -3.26 -17.89
N GLU A 160 -7.45 -3.08 -17.03
CA GLU A 160 -8.76 -3.72 -17.18
C GLU A 160 -9.74 -2.83 -18.00
N ARG A 161 -9.43 -1.53 -18.14
CA ARG A 161 -10.27 -0.51 -18.79
C ARG A 161 -10.56 -0.75 -20.27
#